data_AF-R1D7F3-F1
#
_entry.id   AF-R1D7F3-F1
#
_cell.length_a   1.000
_cell.length_b   1.000
_cell.length_c   1.000
_cell.angle_alpha   90.00
_cell.angle_beta   90.00
_cell.angle_gamma   90.00
#
_symmetry.space_group_name_H-M   'P 1'
#
loop_
_entity.id
_entity.type
_entity.pdbx_description
1 polymer ?
#
loop_
_entity_poly.entity_id
_entity_poly.type
_entity_poly.pdbx_seq_one_letter_code
_entity_poly.pdbx_strand_id
1 'polypeptide(L)'
;MEIARREQYCYVCPDMAKERQKYDEALLGEFKKYDEDPRRWVDVAYERFLGPEIFFNPEICNPDYTTPLPNVIDATIQASPIDCRRGLYKNVRDIKRREIAEI
;
A
#
# COMPACT_ATOMS: atom_id res chain seq x y z
N MET A 1 -13.30 6.22 12.32
CA MET A 1 -12.19 7.18 12.55
C MET A 1 -10.84 6.60 12.13
N GLU A 2 -10.48 5.37 12.50
CA GLU A 2 -9.19 4.78 12.07
C GLU A 2 -9.07 4.58 10.54
N ILE A 3 -10.17 4.22 9.87
CA ILE A 3 -10.21 3.97 8.42
C ILE A 3 -9.93 5.26 7.62
N ALA A 4 -10.55 6.38 7.99
CA ALA A 4 -10.36 7.68 7.34
C ALA A 4 -8.91 8.20 7.44
N ARG A 5 -8.20 7.84 8.53
CA ARG A 5 -6.79 8.26 8.74
C ARG A 5 -5.82 7.49 7.83
N ARG A 6 -6.09 6.20 7.58
CA ARG A 6 -5.28 5.39 6.63
C ARG A 6 -5.46 5.86 5.19
N GLU A 7 -6.70 6.18 4.79
CA GLU A 7 -7.02 6.60 3.42
C GLU A 7 -6.36 7.94 3.02
N GLN A 8 -6.12 8.85 3.95
CA GLN A 8 -5.58 10.19 3.64
C GLN A 8 -4.05 10.28 3.62
N TYR A 9 -3.34 9.38 4.29
CA TYR A 9 -1.89 9.53 4.52
C TYR A 9 -1.02 8.38 4.04
N CYS A 10 -1.61 7.22 3.72
CA CYS A 10 -0.88 6.07 3.22
C CYS A 10 -0.49 6.24 1.75
N TYR A 11 0.71 5.78 1.39
CA TYR A 11 1.18 5.74 0.01
C TYR A 11 2.11 4.54 -0.20
N VAL A 12 2.15 4.02 -1.43
CA VAL A 12 3.09 2.95 -1.80
C VAL A 12 4.42 3.58 -2.18
N CYS A 13 5.51 3.18 -1.51
CA CYS A 13 6.85 3.60 -1.86
C CYS A 13 7.48 2.64 -2.89
N PRO A 14 8.32 3.12 -3.82
CA PRO A 14 9.04 2.26 -4.75
C PRO A 14 10.24 1.53 -4.13
N ASP A 15 10.82 2.06 -3.05
CA ASP A 15 12.00 1.49 -2.37
C ASP A 15 11.90 1.72 -0.86
N MET A 16 11.65 0.64 -0.11
CA MET A 16 11.47 0.66 1.35
C MET A 16 12.74 1.07 2.11
N ALA A 17 13.91 0.64 1.66
CA ALA A 17 15.15 0.89 2.39
C ALA A 17 15.50 2.38 2.35
N LYS A 18 15.34 3.00 1.17
CA LYS A 18 15.54 4.45 1.00
C LYS A 18 14.52 5.26 1.77
N GLU A 19 13.25 4.85 1.75
CA GLU A 19 12.21 5.59 2.46
C GLU A 19 12.45 5.49 3.96
N ARG A 20 12.76 4.31 4.49
CA ARG A 20 13.12 4.12 5.89
C ARG A 20 14.33 4.94 6.31
N GLN A 21 15.37 4.99 5.49
CA GLN A 21 16.54 5.83 5.74
C GLN A 21 16.17 7.32 5.84
N LYS A 22 15.28 7.83 4.97
CA LYS A 22 14.79 9.22 5.08
C LYS A 22 14.03 9.48 6.37
N TYR A 23 13.21 8.52 6.82
CA TYR A 23 12.49 8.64 8.10
C TYR A 23 13.42 8.51 9.31
N ASP A 24 14.52 7.75 9.20
CA ASP A 24 15.56 7.65 10.23
C ASP A 24 16.42 8.93 10.29
N GLU A 25 16.65 9.58 9.15
CA GLU A 25 17.37 10.87 9.03
C GLU A 25 16.49 12.07 9.40
N ALA A 26 15.18 12.01 9.15
CA ALA A 26 14.22 13.03 9.54
C ALA A 26 13.96 12.98 11.05
N LEU A 27 14.26 14.08 11.74
CA LEU A 27 13.94 14.23 13.16
C LEU A 27 12.43 14.01 13.38
N LEU A 28 12.10 13.17 14.38
CA LEU A 28 10.75 12.86 14.91
C LEU A 28 9.80 14.06 15.13
N GLY A 29 10.26 15.30 14.95
CA GLY A 29 9.49 16.53 15.09
C GLY A 29 8.61 16.89 13.88
N GLU A 30 8.88 16.41 12.67
CA GLU A 30 8.12 16.80 11.46
C GLU A 30 6.83 15.98 11.24
N PHE A 31 6.66 14.87 11.95
CA PHE A 31 5.57 13.91 11.70
C PHE A 31 4.30 14.15 12.53
N LYS A 32 4.21 15.32 13.17
CA LYS A 32 3.07 15.72 14.01
C LYS A 32 1.92 16.23 13.14
N LYS A 33 0.80 15.53 13.14
CA LYS A 33 -0.47 16.08 12.67
C LYS A 33 -1.52 16.08 13.76
N TYR A 34 -2.35 17.12 13.69
CA TYR A 34 -3.47 17.40 14.57
C TYR A 34 -4.67 16.57 14.11
N ASP A 35 -5.27 15.81 15.03
CA ASP A 35 -6.56 15.17 14.79
C ASP A 35 -7.68 16.20 15.00
N GLU A 36 -8.89 15.90 14.54
CA GLU A 36 -10.08 16.76 14.69
C GLU A 36 -10.37 17.20 16.15
N ASP A 37 -9.72 16.56 17.12
CA ASP A 37 -9.69 16.91 18.54
C ASP A 37 -8.32 17.53 18.96
N PRO A 38 -8.29 18.75 19.52
CA PRO A 38 -7.08 19.44 19.97
C PRO A 38 -6.16 18.72 20.95
N ARG A 39 -6.69 17.67 21.58
CA ARG A 39 -6.07 16.98 22.72
C ARG A 39 -5.40 15.68 22.35
N ARG A 40 -5.54 15.19 21.10
CA ARG A 40 -4.93 13.93 20.66
C ARG A 40 -3.95 14.20 19.52
N TRP A 41 -2.66 14.12 19.86
CA TRP A 41 -1.56 14.12 18.90
C TRP A 41 -1.23 12.67 18.60
N VAL A 42 -1.25 12.30 17.31
CA VAL A 42 -0.78 10.99 16.85
C VAL A 42 0.30 11.23 15.82
N ASP A 43 1.50 10.75 16.13
CA ASP A 43 2.64 10.86 15.23
C ASP A 43 2.53 9.77 14.16
N VAL A 44 2.39 10.20 12.91
CA VAL A 44 2.21 9.28 11.77
C VAL A 44 3.53 9.20 11.01
N ALA A 45 4.31 8.15 11.28
CA ALA A 45 5.64 7.94 10.69
C ALA A 45 5.64 6.75 9.72
N TYR A 46 6.30 5.64 10.09
CA TYR A 46 6.52 4.49 9.22
C TYR A 46 5.23 3.82 8.71
N GLU A 47 4.14 3.94 9.45
CA GLU A 47 2.82 3.40 9.10
C GLU A 47 2.26 3.91 7.77
N ARG A 48 2.71 5.08 7.28
CA ARG A 48 2.27 5.64 5.99
C ARG A 48 2.63 4.75 4.82
N PHE A 49 3.86 4.23 4.81
CA PHE A 49 4.32 3.35 3.73
C PHE A 49 4.21 1.88 4.10
N LEU A 50 4.31 1.52 5.39
CA LEU A 50 4.19 0.13 5.85
C LEU A 50 2.77 -0.42 5.71
N GLY A 51 1.75 0.42 5.90
CA GLY A 51 0.35 0.00 5.77
C GLY A 51 0.02 -0.64 4.41
N PRO A 52 0.25 0.05 3.27
CA PRO A 52 0.02 -0.54 1.95
C PRO A 52 1.08 -1.58 1.56
N GLU A 53 2.23 -1.64 2.23
CA GLU A 53 3.26 -2.65 1.97
C GLU A 53 2.81 -4.07 2.33
N ILE A 54 1.86 -4.22 3.26
CA ILE A 54 1.31 -5.53 3.67
C ILE A 54 0.74 -6.31 2.46
N PHE A 55 0.30 -5.64 1.39
CA PHE A 55 -0.15 -6.31 0.17
C PHE A 55 1.00 -6.91 -0.67
N PHE A 56 2.21 -6.36 -0.55
CA PHE A 56 3.40 -6.82 -1.26
C PHE A 56 4.27 -7.73 -0.40
N ASN A 57 4.24 -7.57 0.93
CA ASN A 57 4.97 -8.38 1.91
C ASN A 57 4.01 -8.75 3.07
N PRO A 58 3.11 -9.73 2.86
CA PRO A 58 2.09 -10.09 3.86
C PRO A 58 2.67 -10.65 5.16
N GLU A 59 3.91 -11.14 5.12
CA GLU A 59 4.68 -11.63 6.28
C GLU A 59 4.84 -10.60 7.40
N ILE A 60 4.72 -9.30 7.09
CA ILE A 60 4.83 -8.21 8.07
C ILE A 60 3.66 -8.22 9.07
N CYS A 61 2.49 -8.68 8.65
CA CYS A 61 1.26 -8.65 9.46
C CYS A 61 0.81 -10.05 9.86
N ASN A 62 0.99 -11.05 8.99
CA ASN A 62 0.56 -12.41 9.24
C ASN A 62 1.64 -13.43 8.79
N PRO A 63 2.28 -14.15 9.71
CA PRO A 63 3.32 -15.12 9.36
C PRO A 63 2.80 -16.33 8.57
N ASP A 64 1.49 -16.60 8.60
CA ASP A 64 0.89 -17.72 7.87
C ASP A 64 0.70 -17.42 6.37
N TYR A 65 0.75 -16.14 5.96
CA TYR A 65 0.61 -15.72 4.57
C TYR A 65 1.90 -15.08 4.07
N THR A 66 2.60 -15.79 3.20
CA THR A 66 3.89 -15.35 2.62
C THR A 66 3.79 -15.02 1.13
N THR A 67 2.64 -15.28 0.49
CA THR A 67 2.47 -15.07 -0.94
C THR A 67 2.00 -13.64 -1.24
N PRO A 68 2.78 -12.85 -1.99
CA PRO A 68 2.44 -11.46 -2.26
C PRO A 68 1.29 -11.36 -3.26
N LEU A 69 0.51 -10.29 -3.19
CA LEU A 69 -0.68 -10.09 -4.03
C LEU A 69 -0.42 -10.22 -5.55
N PRO A 70 0.69 -9.70 -6.12
CA PRO A 70 0.98 -9.88 -7.55
C PRO A 70 1.10 -11.35 -7.96
N ASN A 71 1.68 -12.19 -7.11
CA ASN A 71 1.85 -13.63 -7.39
C ASN A 71 0.51 -14.36 -7.31
N VAL A 72 -0.36 -13.95 -6.37
CA VAL A 72 -1.72 -14.50 -6.26
C VAL A 72 -2.54 -14.16 -7.51
N ILE A 73 -2.45 -12.92 -7.99
CA ILE A 73 -3.12 -12.47 -9.22
C ILE A 73 -2.60 -13.24 -10.44
N ASP A 74 -1.28 -13.35 -10.59
CA ASP A 74 -0.67 -14.07 -11.70
C ASP A 74 -1.07 -15.55 -11.70
N ALA A 75 -0.98 -16.23 -10.56
CA ALA A 75 -1.39 -17.62 -10.41
C ALA A 75 -2.88 -17.83 -10.76
N THR A 76 -3.74 -16.91 -10.34
CA THR A 76 -5.18 -16.95 -10.66
C THR A 76 -5.42 -16.78 -12.16
N ILE A 77 -4.70 -15.88 -12.84
CA ILE A 77 -4.81 -15.70 -14.28
C ILE A 77 -4.24 -16.91 -15.02
N GLN A 78 -3.12 -17.47 -14.58
CA GLN A 78 -2.53 -18.67 -15.19
C GLN A 78 -3.40 -19.91 -15.00
N ALA A 79 -4.15 -20.01 -13.90
CA ALA A 79 -5.14 -21.07 -13.69
C ALA A 79 -6.35 -20.96 -14.63
N SER A 80 -6.62 -19.76 -15.18
CA SER A 80 -7.72 -19.56 -16.12
C SER A 80 -7.43 -20.09 -17.54
N PRO A 81 -8.48 -20.36 -18.35
CA PRO A 81 -8.32 -20.79 -19.74
C PRO A 81 -7.47 -19.84 -20.58
N ILE A 82 -6.68 -20.38 -21.50
CA ILE A 82 -5.66 -19.62 -22.24
C ILE A 82 -6.25 -18.44 -23.04
N ASP A 83 -7.48 -18.59 -23.51
CA ASP A 83 -8.20 -17.58 -24.30
C ASP A 83 -8.53 -16.32 -23.48
N CYS A 84 -8.71 -16.45 -22.16
CA CYS A 84 -9.08 -15.33 -21.29
C CYS A 84 -7.86 -14.59 -20.71
N ARG A 85 -6.66 -15.21 -20.68
CA ARG A 85 -5.49 -14.67 -19.96
C ARG A 85 -5.08 -13.28 -20.43
N ARG A 86 -4.96 -13.08 -21.74
CA ARG A 86 -4.60 -11.76 -22.32
C ARG A 86 -5.62 -10.69 -21.95
N GLY A 87 -6.91 -11.04 -21.93
CA GLY A 87 -7.98 -10.12 -21.52
C GLY A 87 -7.88 -9.77 -20.03
N LEU A 88 -7.63 -10.77 -19.17
CA LEU A 88 -7.52 -10.58 -17.73
C LEU A 88 -6.30 -9.73 -17.35
N TYR A 89 -5.11 -9.99 -17.90
CA TYR A 89 -3.94 -9.14 -17.67
C TYR A 89 -4.16 -7.71 -18.13
N LYS A 90 -4.85 -7.52 -19.26
CA LYS A 90 -5.18 -6.19 -19.77
C LYS A 90 -6.12 -5.46 -18.81
N ASN A 91 -7.14 -6.12 -18.28
CA ASN A 91 -8.09 -5.51 -17.34
C ASN A 91 -7.41 -5.09 -16.03
N VAL A 92 -6.51 -5.90 -15.48
CA VAL A 92 -5.74 -5.53 -14.28
C VAL A 92 -4.90 -4.27 -14.52
N ARG A 93 -4.30 -4.14 -15.71
CA ARG A 93 -3.54 -2.93 -16.09
C ARG A 93 -4.45 -1.72 -16.32
N ASP A 94 -5.61 -1.92 -16.94
CA ASP A 94 -6.52 -0.83 -17.31
C ASP A 94 -7.29 -0.25 -16.11
N ILE A 95 -7.51 -1.03 -15.03
CA ILE A 95 -8.05 -0.53 -13.75
C ILE A 95 -7.20 0.64 -13.23
N LYS A 96 -5.87 0.48 -13.21
CA LYS A 96 -4.94 1.51 -12.76
C LYS A 96 -4.99 2.78 -13.62
N ARG A 97 -5.48 2.68 -14.87
CA ARG A 97 -5.54 3.79 -15.82
C ARG A 97 -6.88 4.53 -15.78
N ARG A 98 -7.96 3.88 -15.32
CA ARG A 98 -9.29 4.50 -15.18
C ARG A 98 -9.40 5.40 -13.96
N GLU A 99 -8.80 5.02 -12.83
CA GLU A 99 -8.82 5.87 -11.62
C GLU A 99 -8.05 7.19 -11.79
N ILE A 100 -7.04 7.24 -12.66
CA ILE A 100 -6.28 8.48 -12.95
C ILE A 100 -7.06 9.42 -13.89
N ALA A 101 -8.08 8.92 -14.59
CA ALA A 101 -8.89 9.75 -15.50
C ALA A 101 -10.08 10.43 -14.80
N GLU A 102 -10.39 10.03 -13.56
CA GLU A 102 -11.47 10.60 -12.74
C GLU A 102 -10.96 11.54 -11.62
N ILE A 103 -9.66 11.87 -11.61
CA ILE A 103 -9.01 12.88 -10.76
C ILE A 103 -8.42 13.97 -11.65
#